data_AF-A0A7S3H651-F1
#
_entry.id   AF-A0A7S3H651-F1
#
_cell.length_a   1.000
_cell.length_b   1.000
_cell.length_c   1.000
_cell.angle_alpha   90.00
_cell.angle_beta   90.00
_cell.angle_gamma   90.00
#
_symmetry.space_group_name_H-M   'P 1'
#
loop_
_entity.id
_entity.type
_entity.pdbx_description
1 polymer ?
#
loop_
_entity_poly.entity_id
_entity_poly.type
_entity_poly.pdbx_seq_one_letter_code
_entity_poly.pdbx_strand_id
1 'polypeptide(L)'
;MTKIVLPWPLAPILLPITEWLPKYNLKEMGPSDLTAGLTVFVFLVPQGMAYSLLAGMPPIYGLYSSIVPLFIYAVLGTSQQLSIGPMAITSLLLGVTAQSYGFEEESADYINIVINLSL
;
A
#
# COMPACT_ATOMS: atom_id res chain seq x y z
N MET A 1 -19.59 14.23 -21.62
CA MET A 1 -18.20 13.84 -21.93
C MET A 1 -17.29 15.05 -21.70
N THR A 2 -16.97 15.32 -20.44
CA THR A 2 -16.23 16.52 -20.03
C THR A 2 -14.75 16.18 -20.03
N LYS A 3 -13.99 16.71 -21.00
CA LYS A 3 -12.54 16.58 -21.02
C LYS A 3 -11.98 17.37 -19.83
N ILE A 4 -11.50 16.66 -18.81
CA ILE A 4 -10.66 17.24 -17.76
C ILE A 4 -9.34 17.61 -18.44
N VAL A 5 -9.29 18.83 -18.99
CA VAL A 5 -8.05 19.44 -19.47
C VAL A 5 -7.39 20.05 -18.24
N LEU A 6 -6.56 19.26 -17.57
CA LEU A 6 -5.77 19.71 -16.44
C LEU A 6 -4.78 20.78 -16.93
N PRO A 7 -4.72 21.98 -16.33
CA PRO A 7 -3.75 22.99 -16.73
C PRO A 7 -2.32 22.45 -16.51
N TRP A 8 -1.50 22.49 -17.58
CA TRP A 8 -0.15 21.93 -17.65
C TRP A 8 0.79 22.22 -16.44
N PRO A 9 0.75 23.40 -15.77
CA PRO A 9 1.58 23.63 -14.59
C PRO A 9 1.18 22.84 -13.32
N LEU A 10 -0.03 22.25 -13.25
CA LEU A 10 -0.50 21.50 -12.08
C LEU A 10 -0.43 19.97 -12.25
N ALA A 11 -0.20 19.49 -13.47
CA ALA A 11 -0.08 18.06 -13.78
C ALA A 11 1.02 17.32 -13.00
N PRO A 12 2.25 17.84 -12.84
CA PRO A 12 3.30 17.13 -12.09
C PRO A 12 3.02 17.06 -10.59
N ILE A 13 2.21 17.99 -10.05
CA ILE A 13 1.81 18.01 -8.63
C ILE A 13 0.76 16.91 -8.36
N LEU A 14 -0.16 16.67 -9.30
CA LEU A 14 -1.26 15.73 -9.12
C LEU A 14 -0.95 14.33 -9.64
N LEU A 15 -0.07 14.20 -10.64
CA LEU A 15 0.34 12.93 -11.26
C LEU A 15 1.86 12.91 -11.49
N PRO A 16 2.66 12.70 -10.43
CA PRO A 16 4.13 12.71 -10.52
C PRO A 16 4.69 11.69 -11.51
N ILE A 17 3.96 10.61 -11.82
CA ILE A 17 4.32 9.62 -12.84
C ILE A 17 4.62 10.22 -14.20
N THR A 18 3.95 11.32 -14.56
CA THR A 18 4.14 11.99 -15.85
C THR A 18 5.50 12.68 -15.96
N GLU A 19 6.18 12.95 -14.84
CA GLU A 19 7.49 13.60 -14.83
C GLU A 19 8.66 12.61 -14.84
N TRP A 20 8.55 11.52 -14.06
CA TRP A 20 9.66 10.57 -13.93
C TRP A 20 9.65 9.48 -15.01
N LEU A 21 8.48 9.01 -15.43
CA LEU A 21 8.36 7.92 -16.42
C LEU A 21 9.04 8.24 -17.76
N PRO A 22 8.95 9.47 -18.33
CA PRO A 22 9.65 9.80 -19.58
C PRO A 22 11.16 9.90 -19.43
N LYS A 23 11.66 10.15 -18.21
CA LYS A 23 13.10 10.28 -17.89
C LYS A 23 13.71 8.93 -17.48
N TYR A 24 12.90 7.89 -17.33
CA TYR A 24 13.33 6.59 -16.83
C TYR A 24 14.02 5.75 -17.92
N ASN A 25 15.30 5.42 -17.71
CA ASN A 25 16.07 4.60 -18.64
C ASN A 25 15.95 3.11 -18.30
N LEU A 26 15.01 2.43 -18.96
CA LEU A 26 14.75 0.99 -18.77
C LEU A 26 15.99 0.10 -18.99
N LYS A 27 16.94 0.50 -19.84
CA LYS A 27 18.13 -0.31 -20.14
C LYS A 27 19.16 -0.27 -19.01
N GLU A 28 19.28 0.86 -18.32
CA GLU A 28 20.27 1.05 -17.25
C GLU A 28 19.68 0.71 -15.88
N MET A 29 18.44 1.14 -15.61
CA MET A 29 17.82 1.02 -14.29
C MET A 29 16.97 -0.24 -14.13
N GLY A 30 16.43 -0.79 -15.23
CA GLY A 30 15.53 -1.95 -15.21
C GLY A 30 16.09 -3.18 -14.50
N PRO A 31 17.33 -3.63 -14.76
CA PRO A 31 17.90 -4.80 -14.08
C PRO A 31 18.08 -4.60 -12.57
N SER A 32 18.48 -3.39 -12.15
CA SER A 32 18.65 -3.06 -10.73
C SER A 32 17.30 -2.97 -10.03
N ASP A 33 16.32 -2.32 -10.65
CA ASP A 33 14.99 -2.15 -10.06
C ASP A 33 14.21 -3.48 -10.02
N LEU A 34 14.45 -4.38 -10.97
CA LEU A 34 13.86 -5.73 -10.95
C LEU A 34 14.38 -6.54 -9.76
N THR A 35 15.69 -6.53 -9.51
CA THR A 35 16.29 -7.27 -8.38
C THR A 35 15.91 -6.64 -7.03
N ALA A 36 15.88 -5.31 -6.95
CA ALA A 36 15.39 -4.59 -5.78
C ALA A 36 13.90 -4.89 -5.52
N GLY A 37 13.06 -4.81 -6.54
CA GLY A 37 11.63 -5.08 -6.45
C GLY A 37 11.32 -6.52 -6.03
N LEU A 38 12.04 -7.50 -6.59
CA LEU A 38 11.90 -8.90 -6.18
C LEU A 38 12.30 -9.09 -4.71
N THR A 39 13.39 -8.45 -4.29
CA THR A 39 13.84 -8.52 -2.89
C THR A 39 12.77 -7.95 -1.95
N VAL A 40 12.27 -6.75 -2.24
CA VAL A 40 11.20 -6.11 -1.45
C VAL A 40 9.95 -6.99 -1.41
N PHE A 41 9.54 -7.57 -2.55
CA PHE A 41 8.38 -8.46 -2.63
C PHE A 41 8.52 -9.68 -1.72
N VAL A 42 9.68 -10.33 -1.70
CA VAL A 42 9.95 -11.50 -0.85
C VAL A 42 9.85 -11.15 0.65
N PHE A 43 10.28 -9.96 1.06
CA PHE A 43 10.12 -9.49 2.44
C PHE A 43 8.69 -9.05 2.77
N LEU A 44 8.00 -8.42 1.80
CA LEU A 44 6.66 -7.87 1.96
C LEU A 44 5.61 -8.95 2.28
N VAL A 45 5.71 -10.12 1.64
CA VAL A 45 4.75 -11.23 1.82
C VAL A 45 4.65 -11.69 3.28
N PRO A 46 5.73 -12.16 3.93
CA PRO A 46 5.68 -12.56 5.34
C PRO A 46 5.41 -11.37 6.27
N GLN A 47 5.94 -10.18 5.97
CA GLN A 47 5.73 -8.98 6.78
C GLN A 47 4.25 -8.56 6.81
N GLY A 48 3.59 -8.50 5.67
CA GLY A 48 2.17 -8.16 5.56
C GLY A 48 1.28 -9.16 6.28
N MET A 49 1.54 -10.47 6.11
CA MET A 49 0.82 -11.54 6.83
C MET A 49 0.95 -11.40 8.34
N ALA A 50 2.17 -11.15 8.84
CA ALA A 50 2.41 -10.94 10.27
C ALA A 50 1.64 -9.72 10.81
N TYR A 51 1.54 -8.65 10.02
CA TYR A 51 0.85 -7.42 10.44
C TYR A 51 -0.67 -7.58 10.46
N SER A 52 -1.28 -8.30 9.52
CA SER A 52 -2.71 -8.64 9.65
C SER A 52 -3.02 -9.46 10.90
N LEU A 53 -2.12 -10.36 11.29
CA LEU A 53 -2.28 -11.14 12.52
C LEU A 53 -2.20 -10.23 13.77
N LEU A 54 -1.35 -9.19 13.76
CA LEU A 54 -1.34 -8.19 14.83
C LEU A 54 -2.65 -7.39 14.92
N ALA A 55 -3.38 -7.26 13.81
CA ALA A 55 -4.68 -6.61 13.75
C ALA A 55 -5.86 -7.57 14.01
N GLY A 56 -5.61 -8.83 14.40
CA GLY A 56 -6.66 -9.84 14.62
C GLY A 56 -7.39 -10.28 13.35
N MET A 57 -6.79 -10.05 12.17
CA MET A 57 -7.36 -10.41 10.87
C MET A 57 -6.69 -11.65 10.28
N PRO A 58 -7.40 -12.40 9.41
CA PRO A 58 -6.79 -13.48 8.64
C PRO A 58 -5.58 -12.98 7.81
N PRO A 59 -4.50 -13.76 7.65
CA PRO A 59 -3.26 -13.35 6.97
C PRO A 59 -3.43 -12.78 5.55
N ILE A 60 -4.48 -13.20 4.85
CA ILE A 60 -4.77 -12.77 3.48
C ILE A 60 -5.05 -11.26 3.38
N TYR A 61 -5.60 -10.65 4.43
CA TYR A 61 -5.87 -9.21 4.46
C TYR A 61 -4.58 -8.38 4.50
N GLY A 62 -3.50 -8.92 5.06
CA GLY A 62 -2.16 -8.32 5.04
C GLY A 62 -1.57 -8.23 3.64
N LEU A 63 -1.89 -9.19 2.76
CA LEU A 63 -1.46 -9.17 1.36
C LEU A 63 -2.23 -8.10 0.56
N TYR A 64 -3.54 -8.00 0.77
CA TYR A 64 -4.35 -6.97 0.11
C TYR A 64 -3.95 -5.55 0.53
N SER A 65 -3.70 -5.33 1.82
CA SER A 65 -3.26 -4.03 2.35
C SER A 65 -1.84 -3.66 1.95
N SER A 66 -1.01 -4.63 1.55
CA SER A 66 0.33 -4.35 1.03
C SER A 66 0.30 -4.08 -0.48
N ILE A 67 -0.39 -4.90 -1.26
CA ILE A 67 -0.30 -4.84 -2.74
C ILE A 67 -1.03 -3.61 -3.31
N VAL A 68 -2.24 -3.32 -2.83
CA VAL A 68 -3.07 -2.26 -3.43
C VAL A 68 -2.43 -0.87 -3.25
N PRO A 69 -1.96 -0.47 -2.05
CA PRO A 69 -1.29 0.82 -1.87
C PRO A 69 0.01 0.95 -2.65
N LEU A 70 0.77 -0.15 -2.86
CA LEU A 70 1.97 -0.11 -3.72
C LEU A 70 1.64 0.34 -5.14
N PHE A 71 0.59 -0.23 -5.75
CA PHE A 71 0.17 0.15 -7.11
C PHE A 71 -0.34 1.59 -7.17
N ILE A 72 -1.10 2.03 -6.16
CA ILE A 72 -1.60 3.41 -6.09
C ILE A 72 -0.42 4.38 -5.93
N TYR A 73 0.53 4.07 -5.05
CA TYR A 73 1.71 4.90 -4.81
C TYR A 73 2.69 4.90 -5.99
N ALA A 74 2.77 3.83 -6.78
CA ALA A 74 3.57 3.87 -8.01
C ALA A 74 3.09 4.94 -9.01
N VAL A 75 1.79 5.25 -9.01
CA VAL A 75 1.18 6.26 -9.91
C VAL A 75 1.19 7.66 -9.28
N LEU A 76 0.89 7.75 -7.99
CA LEU A 76 0.70 9.03 -7.27
C LEU A 76 1.93 9.47 -6.45
N GLY A 77 2.92 8.60 -6.31
CA GLY A 77 4.07 8.79 -5.42
C GLY A 77 5.07 9.78 -5.98
N THR A 78 5.55 10.66 -5.11
CA THR A 78 6.57 11.66 -5.42
C THR A 78 8.00 11.10 -5.32
N SER A 79 8.18 10.00 -4.58
CA SER A 79 9.48 9.30 -4.43
C SER A 79 9.43 7.91 -5.05
N GLN A 80 10.34 7.65 -5.98
CA GLN A 80 10.46 6.38 -6.72
C GLN A 80 11.04 5.23 -5.87
N GLN A 81 11.65 5.53 -4.73
CA GLN A 81 12.33 4.53 -3.88
C GLN A 81 11.53 4.17 -2.63
N LEU A 82 10.43 4.87 -2.36
CA LEU A 82 9.63 4.63 -1.17
C LEU A 82 8.65 3.48 -1.41
N SER A 83 8.71 2.46 -0.56
CA SER A 83 7.70 1.40 -0.49
C SER A 83 6.71 1.72 0.62
N ILE A 84 5.41 1.68 0.31
CA ILE A 84 4.32 1.90 1.26
C ILE A 84 3.67 0.55 1.57
N GLY A 85 3.34 0.29 2.82
CA GLY A 85 2.62 -0.92 3.22
C GLY A 85 2.05 -0.81 4.63
N PRO A 86 1.38 -1.87 5.11
CA PRO A 86 0.93 -1.93 6.50
C PRO A 86 2.13 -1.79 7.45
N MET A 87 1.93 -1.11 8.58
CA MET A 87 2.94 -0.92 9.61
C MET A 87 2.57 -1.70 10.87
N ALA A 88 3.56 -2.21 11.59
CA ALA A 88 3.33 -2.98 12.81
C ALA A 88 2.52 -2.20 13.86
N ILE A 89 2.85 -0.91 14.05
CA ILE A 89 2.21 -0.04 15.05
C ILE A 89 0.75 0.23 14.68
N THR A 90 0.45 0.53 13.42
CA THR A 90 -0.92 0.79 12.98
C THR A 90 -1.77 -0.46 13.07
N SER A 91 -1.20 -1.63 12.73
CA SER A 91 -1.89 -2.92 12.82
C SER A 91 -2.24 -3.28 14.26
N LEU A 92 -1.29 -3.09 15.19
CA LEU A 92 -1.54 -3.28 16.62
C LEU A 92 -2.62 -2.31 17.15
N LEU A 93 -2.56 -1.04 16.75
CA LEU A 93 -3.54 -0.04 17.16
C LEU A 93 -4.95 -0.39 16.66
N LEU A 94 -5.07 -0.84 15.40
CA LEU A 94 -6.32 -1.33 14.83
C LEU A 94 -6.85 -2.53 15.60
N GLY A 95 -6.01 -3.52 15.90
CA GLY A 95 -6.39 -4.70 16.68
C GLY A 95 -6.91 -4.36 18.08
N VAL A 96 -6.19 -3.51 18.82
CA VAL A 96 -6.61 -3.04 20.16
C VAL A 96 -7.92 -2.26 20.09
N THR A 97 -8.07 -1.39 19.08
CA THR A 97 -9.28 -0.58 18.90
C THR A 97 -10.47 -1.46 18.52
N ALA A 98 -10.30 -2.40 17.60
CA ALA A 98 -11.35 -3.33 17.20
C ALA A 98 -11.78 -4.27 18.34
N GLN A 99 -10.82 -4.76 19.13
CA GLN A 99 -11.11 -5.61 20.28
C GLN A 99 -11.93 -4.90 21.37
N SER A 100 -11.84 -3.56 21.47
CA SER A 100 -12.67 -2.78 22.39
C SER A 100 -14.17 -2.83 22.07
N TYR A 101 -14.56 -3.22 20.85
CA TYR A 101 -15.96 -3.42 20.46
C TYR A 101 -16.53 -4.79 20.86
N GLY A 102 -15.68 -5.72 21.34
CA GLY A 102 -16.12 -7.01 21.88
C GLY A 102 -16.49 -8.09 20.85
N PHE A 103 -16.10 -7.93 19.58
CA PHE A 103 -16.28 -8.95 18.55
C PHE A 103 -15.19 -10.03 18.64
N GLU A 104 -15.54 -11.27 18.25
CA GLU A 104 -14.56 -12.36 18.12
C GLU A 104 -13.62 -12.10 16.94
N GLU A 105 -12.33 -12.41 17.11
CA GLU A 105 -11.33 -12.32 16.04
C GLU A 105 -11.75 -13.15 14.83
N GLU A 106 -11.38 -12.70 13.63
CA GLU A 106 -11.74 -13.31 12.34
C GLU A 106 -13.25 -13.39 12.03
N SER A 107 -14.13 -12.94 12.91
CA SER A 107 -15.57 -12.82 12.61
C SER A 107 -15.84 -11.76 11.53
N ALA A 108 -16.95 -11.90 10.80
CA ALA A 108 -17.31 -10.95 9.73
C ALA A 108 -17.46 -9.51 10.28
N ASP A 109 -18.03 -9.35 11.47
CA ASP A 109 -18.21 -8.05 12.11
C ASP A 109 -16.88 -7.44 12.55
N TYR A 110 -15.95 -8.27 13.06
CA TYR A 110 -14.59 -7.83 13.40
C TYR A 110 -13.81 -7.36 12.16
N ILE A 111 -13.89 -8.11 11.06
CA ILE A 111 -13.23 -7.73 9.81
C ILE A 111 -13.79 -6.39 9.29
N ASN A 112 -15.11 -6.21 9.34
CA ASN A 112 -15.74 -4.96 8.90
C ASN A 112 -15.32 -3.76 9.75
N ILE A 113 -15.24 -3.90 11.08
CA ILE A 113 -14.84 -2.77 11.93
C ILE A 113 -13.36 -2.40 11.69
N VAL A 114 -12.47 -3.39 11.56
CA VAL A 114 -11.04 -3.14 11.28
C VAL A 114 -10.87 -2.42 9.94
N ILE A 115 -11.60 -2.83 8.90
CA ILE A 115 -11.56 -2.17 7.59
C ILE A 115 -12.04 -0.72 7.69
N ASN A 116 -13.17 -0.47 8.36
CA ASN A 116 -13.70 0.88 8.52
C ASN A 116 -12.78 1.79 9.36
N LEU A 117 -12.06 1.25 10.33
CA LEU A 117 -11.08 1.99 11.13
C LEU A 117 -9.77 2.29 10.36
N SER A 118 -9.50 1.53 9.30
CA SER A 118 -8.28 1.67 8.48
C SER A 118 -8.40 2.68 7.34
N LEU A 119 -9.62 3.15 7.03
CA LEU A 119 -9.95 4.15 6.00
C LEU A 119 -9.93 5.57 6.58
#